data_AF-A0A351SV11-F1
#
_entry.id   AF-A0A351SV11-F1
#
_cell.length_a   1.000
_cell.length_b   1.000
_cell.length_c   1.000
_cell.angle_alpha   90.00
_cell.angle_beta   90.00
_cell.angle_gamma   90.00
#
_symmetry.space_group_name_H-M   'P 1'
#
loop_
_entity.id
_entity.type
_entity.pdbx_description
1 polymer ?
#
loop_
_entity_poly.entity_id
_entity_poly.type
_entity_poly.pdbx_seq_one_letter_code
_entity_poly.pdbx_strand_id
1 'polypeptide(L)'
;MSKVRVMHYVNQFFAGIGGEAKADVPFGCFPGPVGPGKRLQELLGDSAEIVVTVYCGDDYFSKHLDETVAAILQTAREQNIQLLVAGPAFASGRYGFACAEVCHAVSSTLGLNCVTGLHLENPGVETYQQYKDRMVYAFPTTEEALGMGAALSTMARFVSRLTAEASIGTPAEEGYIPRGFRLDKVKSDNGAARAVRLLLDKIGGRTFVSEIPVENIEAIPVSPPIGDLRKACLALITTSGVIPPGNPDGFRGFQNVRWGKYSIEGLNSMLDANWDVLHGGYNTDAMKKNPNYGVPLDICREMEREGVFRKLYSHFYGTPGARGLLSVMHQLGNDMAFEMKSNGVEGALLVST
;
A
#
# COMPACT_ATOMS: atom_id res chain seq x y z
N MET A 1 5.17 -25.10 -32.29
CA MET A 1 4.12 -24.18 -31.80
C MET A 1 4.63 -22.77 -31.96
N SER A 2 3.78 -21.78 -32.27
CA SER A 2 4.21 -20.37 -32.31
C SER A 2 4.58 -19.90 -30.90
N LYS A 3 5.64 -19.10 -30.78
CA LYS A 3 6.07 -18.54 -29.49
C LYS A 3 4.95 -17.66 -28.90
N VAL A 4 4.78 -17.70 -27.58
CA VAL A 4 3.84 -16.80 -26.88
C VAL A 4 4.30 -15.36 -27.06
N ARG A 5 3.39 -14.49 -27.49
CA ARG A 5 3.70 -13.07 -27.77
C ARG A 5 3.66 -12.25 -26.49
N VAL A 6 4.81 -11.70 -26.12
CA VAL A 6 5.02 -10.94 -24.88
C VAL A 6 5.12 -9.44 -25.18
N MET A 7 4.42 -8.64 -24.37
CA MET A 7 4.68 -7.21 -24.24
C MET A 7 5.58 -7.00 -23.02
N HIS A 8 6.64 -6.20 -23.17
CA HIS A 8 7.51 -5.80 -22.07
C HIS A 8 7.27 -4.33 -21.72
N TYR A 9 6.87 -4.02 -20.49
CA TYR A 9 6.73 -2.66 -19.99
C TYR A 9 7.97 -2.22 -19.19
N VAL A 10 8.55 -1.09 -19.60
CA VAL A 10 9.70 -0.46 -18.93
C VAL A 10 9.53 1.04 -18.73
N ASN A 11 10.21 1.64 -17.75
CA ASN A 11 10.23 3.10 -17.64
C ASN A 11 11.19 3.74 -18.67
N GLN A 12 11.22 5.06 -18.70
CA GLN A 12 12.09 5.87 -19.57
C GLN A 12 13.57 5.50 -19.46
N PHE A 13 14.04 5.15 -18.25
CA PHE A 13 15.44 4.84 -18.00
C PHE A 13 15.82 3.50 -18.63
N PHE A 14 15.05 2.45 -18.34
CA PHE A 14 15.29 1.12 -18.90
C PHE A 14 14.93 1.02 -20.39
N ALA A 15 14.09 1.92 -20.90
CA ALA A 15 13.87 2.11 -22.33
C ALA A 15 15.06 2.78 -23.06
N GLY A 16 16.02 3.35 -22.32
CA GLY A 16 17.15 4.08 -22.90
C GLY A 16 16.82 5.50 -23.38
N ILE A 17 15.68 6.06 -22.94
CA ILE A 17 15.25 7.43 -23.29
C ILE A 17 15.99 8.48 -22.45
N GLY A 18 16.23 8.18 -21.17
CA GLY A 18 16.94 9.06 -20.25
C GLY A 18 16.56 8.81 -18.79
N GLY A 19 17.26 9.44 -17.85
CA GLY A 19 16.94 9.38 -16.41
C GLY A 19 15.84 10.37 -16.01
N GLU A 20 16.02 10.99 -14.83
CA GLU A 20 15.02 11.89 -14.21
C GLU A 20 14.58 13.05 -15.13
N ALA A 21 15.50 13.64 -15.89
CA ALA A 21 15.20 14.73 -16.83
C ALA A 21 14.21 14.33 -17.95
N LYS A 22 13.96 13.03 -18.13
CA LYS A 22 13.01 12.46 -19.09
C LYS A 22 11.86 11.70 -18.41
N ALA A 23 11.66 11.86 -17.09
CA ALA A 23 10.58 11.22 -16.36
C ALA A 23 9.17 11.65 -16.81
N ASP A 24 9.04 12.77 -17.53
CA ASP A 24 7.78 13.27 -18.08
C ASP A 24 7.57 12.87 -19.56
N VAL A 25 8.36 11.94 -20.10
CA VAL A 25 8.17 11.47 -21.48
C VAL A 25 6.83 10.72 -21.62
N PRO A 26 6.02 11.03 -22.66
CA PRO A 26 4.76 10.33 -22.88
C PRO A 26 4.97 8.85 -23.22
N PHE A 27 3.85 8.12 -23.23
CA PHE A 27 3.81 6.73 -23.71
C PHE A 27 4.45 6.57 -25.09
N GLY A 28 5.23 5.50 -25.26
CA GLY A 28 5.79 5.12 -26.55
C GLY A 28 6.06 3.61 -26.62
N CYS A 29 6.44 3.14 -27.81
CA CYS A 29 6.72 1.75 -28.06
C CYS A 29 7.90 1.54 -29.02
N PHE A 30 8.57 0.40 -28.86
CA PHE A 30 9.60 -0.09 -29.75
C PHE A 30 9.24 -1.50 -30.21
N PRO A 31 9.51 -1.85 -31.48
CA PRO A 31 9.42 -3.24 -31.92
C PRO A 31 10.51 -4.07 -31.24
N GLY A 32 10.12 -5.23 -30.71
CA GLY A 32 11.06 -6.17 -30.09
C GLY A 32 11.61 -5.75 -28.72
N PRO A 33 12.64 -6.44 -28.22
CA PRO A 33 13.19 -6.25 -26.88
C PRO A 33 14.11 -5.03 -26.76
N VAL A 34 13.88 -4.18 -25.75
CA VAL A 34 14.72 -3.02 -25.41
C VAL A 34 15.21 -3.10 -23.95
N GLY A 35 16.43 -2.58 -23.70
CA GLY A 35 17.05 -2.55 -22.38
C GLY A 35 17.08 -3.92 -21.69
N PRO A 36 16.53 -4.08 -20.47
CA PRO A 36 16.46 -5.37 -19.78
C PRO A 36 15.69 -6.44 -20.57
N GLY A 37 14.82 -6.04 -21.49
CA GLY A 37 14.09 -6.92 -22.39
C GLY A 37 14.99 -7.79 -23.27
N LYS A 38 16.20 -7.31 -23.60
CA LYS A 38 17.16 -8.10 -24.40
C LYS A 38 17.61 -9.34 -23.65
N ARG A 39 18.01 -9.16 -22.39
CA ARG A 39 18.40 -10.28 -21.52
C ARG A 39 17.21 -11.17 -21.19
N LEU A 40 16.03 -10.58 -20.98
CA LEU A 40 14.81 -11.34 -20.78
C LEU A 40 14.50 -12.23 -21.99
N GLN A 41 14.59 -11.71 -23.22
CA GLN A 41 14.37 -12.47 -24.45
C GLN A 41 15.33 -13.67 -24.56
N GLU A 42 16.61 -13.50 -24.24
CA GLU A 42 17.58 -14.60 -24.22
C GLU A 42 17.17 -15.69 -23.23
N LEU A 43 16.70 -15.30 -22.03
CA LEU A 43 16.29 -16.23 -20.98
C LEU A 43 14.97 -16.95 -21.30
N LEU A 44 14.06 -16.32 -22.04
CA LEU A 44 12.78 -16.92 -22.47
C LEU A 44 12.98 -18.01 -23.55
N GLY A 45 14.04 -17.86 -24.37
CA GLY A 45 14.39 -18.81 -25.42
C GLY A 45 13.25 -19.08 -26.40
N ASP A 46 12.80 -20.34 -26.45
CA ASP A 46 11.70 -20.76 -27.34
C ASP A 46 10.32 -20.72 -26.68
N SER A 47 10.24 -20.40 -25.39
CA SER A 47 8.98 -20.35 -24.66
C SER A 47 8.11 -19.16 -25.09
N ALA A 48 8.76 -18.02 -25.34
CA ALA A 48 8.09 -16.74 -25.59
C ALA A 48 8.98 -15.77 -26.39
N GLU A 49 8.33 -14.80 -27.02
CA GLU A 49 8.98 -13.75 -27.81
C GLU A 49 8.43 -12.38 -27.38
N ILE A 50 9.32 -11.45 -27.07
CA ILE A 50 8.99 -10.04 -26.83
C ILE A 50 8.78 -9.38 -28.19
N VAL A 51 7.52 -9.16 -28.55
CA VAL A 51 7.15 -8.58 -29.86
C VAL A 51 7.11 -7.06 -29.80
N VAL A 52 6.88 -6.49 -28.62
CA VAL A 52 6.84 -5.05 -28.39
C VAL A 52 7.35 -4.72 -26.99
N THR A 53 8.21 -3.71 -26.90
CA THR A 53 8.52 -3.06 -25.63
C THR A 53 7.78 -1.74 -25.58
N VAL A 54 6.95 -1.55 -24.57
CA VAL A 54 6.25 -0.28 -24.31
C VAL A 54 6.93 0.45 -23.16
N TYR A 55 6.91 1.78 -23.19
CA TYR A 55 7.49 2.60 -22.14
C TYR A 55 6.66 3.83 -21.82
N CYS A 56 6.82 4.34 -20.62
CA CYS A 56 6.27 5.61 -20.19
C CYS A 56 7.22 6.25 -19.16
N GLY A 57 7.27 7.58 -19.13
CA GLY A 57 7.96 8.30 -18.06
C GLY A 57 7.24 8.15 -16.73
N ASP A 58 8.01 7.94 -15.65
CA ASP A 58 7.48 7.73 -14.29
C ASP A 58 6.54 8.87 -13.81
N ASP A 59 6.87 10.13 -14.12
CA ASP A 59 6.02 11.29 -13.78
C ASP A 59 4.82 11.42 -14.70
N TYR A 60 5.03 11.14 -15.99
CA TYR A 60 3.95 11.20 -16.97
C TYR A 60 2.87 10.17 -16.63
N PHE A 61 3.26 8.92 -16.32
CA PHE A 61 2.34 7.86 -15.94
C PHE A 61 1.47 8.27 -14.75
N SER A 62 2.09 8.87 -13.73
CA SER A 62 1.40 9.28 -12.50
C SER A 62 0.35 10.39 -12.77
N LYS A 63 0.60 11.26 -13.75
CA LYS A 63 -0.31 12.35 -14.14
C LYS A 63 -1.37 11.93 -15.16
N HIS A 64 -1.06 10.93 -15.99
CA HIS A 64 -1.84 10.51 -17.16
C HIS A 64 -2.15 9.01 -17.13
N LEU A 65 -2.51 8.49 -15.96
CA LEU A 65 -2.68 7.06 -15.70
C LEU A 65 -3.69 6.42 -16.65
N ASP A 66 -4.92 6.94 -16.70
CA ASP A 66 -6.01 6.36 -17.50
C ASP A 66 -5.67 6.36 -19.00
N GLU A 67 -5.12 7.46 -19.50
CA GLU A 67 -4.71 7.61 -20.90
C GLU A 67 -3.59 6.63 -21.27
N THR A 68 -2.58 6.51 -20.40
CA THR A 68 -1.44 5.62 -20.63
C THR A 68 -1.86 4.15 -20.60
N VAL A 69 -2.71 3.77 -19.63
CA VAL A 69 -3.26 2.41 -19.53
C VAL A 69 -4.10 2.07 -20.77
N ALA A 70 -4.94 2.99 -21.23
CA ALA A 70 -5.73 2.80 -22.45
C ALA A 70 -4.84 2.55 -23.68
N ALA A 71 -3.77 3.32 -23.84
CA ALA A 71 -2.82 3.15 -24.94
C ALA A 71 -2.07 1.80 -24.88
N ILE A 72 -1.70 1.34 -23.67
CA ILE A 72 -1.08 0.02 -23.46
C ILE A 72 -2.06 -1.09 -23.84
N LEU A 73 -3.31 -1.01 -23.37
CA LEU A 73 -4.35 -1.99 -23.68
C LEU A 73 -4.66 -2.06 -25.17
N GLN A 74 -4.70 -0.91 -25.85
CA GLN A 74 -4.84 -0.85 -27.30
C GLN A 74 -3.68 -1.53 -28.01
N THR A 75 -2.44 -1.18 -27.65
CA THR A 75 -1.23 -1.79 -28.22
C THR A 75 -1.22 -3.30 -28.00
N ALA A 76 -1.65 -3.77 -26.82
CA ALA A 76 -1.72 -5.18 -26.49
C ALA A 76 -2.70 -5.95 -27.41
N ARG A 77 -3.86 -5.35 -27.72
CA ARG A 77 -4.83 -5.93 -28.66
C ARG A 77 -4.27 -5.95 -30.09
N GLU A 78 -3.75 -4.82 -30.57
CA GLU A 78 -3.22 -4.69 -31.94
C GLU A 78 -2.06 -5.66 -32.20
N GLN A 79 -1.19 -5.85 -31.21
CA GLN A 79 -0.02 -6.72 -31.31
C GLN A 79 -0.33 -8.18 -30.95
N ASN A 80 -1.59 -8.53 -30.66
CA ASN A 80 -2.03 -9.87 -30.24
C ASN A 80 -1.19 -10.42 -29.08
N ILE A 81 -1.04 -9.62 -28.02
CA ILE A 81 -0.27 -9.98 -26.84
C ILE A 81 -1.01 -11.03 -26.02
N GLN A 82 -0.25 -11.97 -25.47
CA GLN A 82 -0.76 -13.11 -24.70
C GLN A 82 -0.23 -13.12 -23.26
N LEU A 83 0.85 -12.39 -22.99
CA LEU A 83 1.44 -12.26 -21.67
C LEU A 83 2.15 -10.91 -21.55
N LEU A 84 2.06 -10.27 -20.40
CA LEU A 84 2.78 -9.03 -20.11
C LEU A 84 3.91 -9.32 -19.10
N VAL A 85 5.08 -8.77 -19.35
CA VAL A 85 6.13 -8.63 -18.34
C VAL A 85 6.33 -7.15 -18.06
N ALA A 86 6.40 -6.73 -16.80
CA ALA A 86 6.69 -5.35 -16.40
C ALA A 86 7.88 -5.31 -15.45
N GLY A 87 8.77 -4.33 -15.58
CA GLY A 87 9.94 -4.25 -14.70
C GLY A 87 11.13 -5.08 -15.19
N PRO A 88 12.04 -5.49 -14.28
CA PRO A 88 11.96 -5.31 -12.82
C PRO A 88 12.16 -3.85 -12.39
N ALA A 89 11.40 -3.41 -11.37
CA ALA A 89 11.41 -2.03 -10.87
C ALA A 89 12.26 -1.82 -9.61
N PHE A 90 12.73 -2.89 -8.97
CA PHE A 90 13.57 -2.81 -7.76
C PHE A 90 12.91 -1.91 -6.69
N ALA A 91 13.65 -1.03 -6.01
CA ALA A 91 13.11 -0.06 -5.06
C ALA A 91 12.57 1.24 -5.69
N SER A 92 12.50 1.36 -7.02
CA SER A 92 11.98 2.56 -7.67
C SER A 92 10.47 2.72 -7.46
N GLY A 93 10.08 3.71 -6.63
CA GLY A 93 8.69 3.86 -6.19
C GLY A 93 7.68 4.11 -7.31
N ARG A 94 7.86 5.20 -8.08
CA ARG A 94 6.96 5.56 -9.20
C ARG A 94 6.90 4.45 -10.26
N TYR A 95 8.05 3.86 -10.60
CA TYR A 95 8.11 2.81 -11.61
C TYR A 95 7.45 1.51 -11.14
N GLY A 96 7.66 1.11 -9.89
CA GLY A 96 7.05 -0.11 -9.34
C GLY A 96 5.54 0.02 -9.19
N PHE A 97 5.05 1.20 -8.80
CA PHE A 97 3.62 1.53 -8.85
C PHE A 97 3.07 1.35 -10.27
N ALA A 98 3.71 1.97 -11.27
CA ALA A 98 3.28 1.85 -12.67
C ALA A 98 3.31 0.40 -13.17
N CYS A 99 4.31 -0.41 -12.80
CA CYS A 99 4.35 -1.84 -13.14
C CYS A 99 3.14 -2.60 -12.59
N ALA A 100 2.77 -2.37 -11.33
CA ALA A 100 1.62 -3.03 -10.70
C ALA A 100 0.29 -2.61 -11.36
N GLU A 101 0.10 -1.32 -11.62
CA GLU A 101 -1.06 -0.75 -12.31
C GLU A 101 -1.23 -1.34 -13.71
N VAL A 102 -0.17 -1.31 -14.52
CA VAL A 102 -0.20 -1.83 -15.90
C VAL A 102 -0.50 -3.33 -15.90
N CYS A 103 0.15 -4.11 -15.03
CA CYS A 103 -0.15 -5.54 -14.90
C CYS A 103 -1.61 -5.80 -14.54
N HIS A 104 -2.16 -5.08 -13.56
CA HIS A 104 -3.56 -5.26 -13.17
C HIS A 104 -4.53 -4.84 -14.28
N ALA A 105 -4.28 -3.72 -14.96
CA ALA A 105 -5.16 -3.27 -16.03
C ALA A 105 -5.20 -4.26 -17.20
N VAL A 106 -4.04 -4.77 -17.62
CA VAL A 106 -3.92 -5.78 -18.69
C VAL A 106 -4.59 -7.09 -18.27
N SER A 107 -4.34 -7.55 -17.05
CA SER A 107 -4.97 -8.76 -16.51
C SER A 107 -6.49 -8.64 -16.42
N SER A 108 -7.00 -7.61 -15.74
CA SER A 108 -8.44 -7.44 -15.50
C SER A 108 -9.24 -7.17 -16.77
N THR A 109 -8.65 -6.50 -17.77
CA THR A 109 -9.34 -6.11 -19.01
C THR A 109 -9.21 -7.15 -20.11
N LEU A 110 -8.03 -7.78 -20.24
CA LEU A 110 -7.73 -8.71 -21.35
C LEU A 110 -7.65 -10.17 -20.91
N GLY A 111 -7.68 -10.45 -19.61
CA GLY A 111 -7.55 -11.81 -19.07
C GLY A 111 -6.17 -12.42 -19.31
N LEU A 112 -5.11 -11.59 -19.34
CA LEU A 112 -3.75 -12.03 -19.63
C LEU A 112 -2.92 -12.20 -18.36
N ASN A 113 -2.08 -13.24 -18.34
CA ASN A 113 -1.10 -13.40 -17.27
C ASN A 113 -0.05 -12.29 -17.32
N CYS A 114 0.35 -11.81 -16.15
CA CYS A 114 1.30 -10.73 -15.99
C CYS A 114 2.38 -11.10 -14.97
N VAL A 115 3.64 -10.78 -15.27
CA VAL A 115 4.78 -11.00 -14.37
C VAL A 115 5.51 -9.70 -14.14
N THR A 116 5.82 -9.39 -12.88
CA THR A 116 6.63 -8.21 -12.53
C THR A 116 7.69 -8.52 -11.47
N GLY A 117 8.67 -7.65 -11.31
CA GLY A 117 9.72 -7.74 -10.30
C GLY A 117 9.79 -6.47 -9.45
N LEU A 118 9.64 -6.60 -8.14
CA LEU A 118 9.55 -5.48 -7.19
C LEU A 118 10.43 -5.75 -5.97
N HIS A 119 11.08 -4.72 -5.42
CA HIS A 119 11.64 -4.83 -4.06
C HIS A 119 10.49 -4.91 -3.05
N LEU A 120 10.67 -5.58 -1.90
CA LEU A 120 9.58 -5.79 -0.93
C LEU A 120 9.01 -4.49 -0.36
N GLU A 121 9.83 -3.44 -0.29
CA GLU A 121 9.44 -2.10 0.18
C GLU A 121 8.96 -1.19 -0.94
N ASN A 122 8.87 -1.68 -2.18
CA ASN A 122 8.37 -0.89 -3.28
C ASN A 122 6.85 -0.64 -3.10
N PRO A 123 6.34 0.60 -3.24
CA PRO A 123 4.92 0.93 -3.19
C PRO A 123 4.03 0.05 -4.10
N GLY A 124 4.56 -0.40 -5.25
CA GLY A 124 3.85 -1.32 -6.13
C GLY A 124 3.50 -2.67 -5.50
N VAL A 125 4.18 -3.09 -4.43
CA VAL A 125 3.85 -4.30 -3.67
C VAL A 125 2.50 -4.14 -2.96
N GLU A 126 2.25 -3.00 -2.34
CA GLU A 126 0.96 -2.71 -1.69
C GLU A 126 -0.15 -2.71 -2.73
N THR A 127 0.02 -1.99 -3.85
CA THR A 127 -0.92 -1.98 -4.98
C THR A 127 -1.23 -3.39 -5.49
N TYR A 128 -0.18 -4.19 -5.76
CA TYR A 128 -0.30 -5.57 -6.20
C TYR A 128 -1.08 -6.46 -5.21
N GLN A 129 -0.86 -6.31 -3.91
CA GLN A 129 -1.57 -7.03 -2.87
C GLN A 129 -3.03 -6.59 -2.73
N GLN A 130 -3.30 -5.28 -2.87
CA GLN A 130 -4.64 -4.70 -2.79
C GLN A 130 -5.55 -5.22 -3.90
N TYR A 131 -5.05 -5.29 -5.14
CA TYR A 131 -5.84 -5.77 -6.27
C TYR A 131 -6.28 -7.21 -6.13
N LYS A 132 -5.49 -8.05 -5.43
CA LYS A 132 -5.74 -9.49 -5.34
C LYS A 132 -6.07 -10.08 -6.71
N ASP A 133 -5.25 -9.74 -7.70
CA ASP A 133 -5.39 -10.26 -9.04
C ASP A 133 -4.76 -11.65 -9.10
N ARG A 134 -5.50 -12.63 -9.65
CA ARG A 134 -5.05 -14.02 -9.73
C ARG A 134 -4.08 -14.28 -10.87
N MET A 135 -4.03 -13.40 -11.87
CA MET A 135 -3.20 -13.58 -13.06
C MET A 135 -1.95 -12.69 -13.04
N VAL A 136 -1.78 -11.86 -12.01
CA VAL A 136 -0.58 -11.04 -11.80
C VAL A 136 0.33 -11.70 -10.77
N TYR A 137 1.63 -11.78 -11.06
CA TYR A 137 2.65 -12.37 -10.19
C TYR A 137 3.85 -11.44 -10.07
N ALA A 138 4.10 -10.93 -8.85
CA ALA A 138 5.26 -10.11 -8.55
C ALA A 138 6.36 -10.95 -7.90
N PHE A 139 7.60 -10.83 -8.35
CA PHE A 139 8.77 -11.51 -7.77
C PHE A 139 9.63 -10.54 -6.96
N PRO A 140 10.16 -10.97 -5.80
CA PRO A 140 11.07 -10.14 -5.01
C PRO A 140 12.36 -9.89 -5.80
N THR A 141 12.86 -8.67 -5.70
CA THR A 141 14.13 -8.25 -6.30
C THR A 141 15.02 -7.60 -5.25
N THR A 142 16.29 -7.36 -5.59
CA THR A 142 17.18 -6.51 -4.78
C THR A 142 16.73 -5.05 -4.83
N GLU A 143 17.30 -4.22 -3.96
CA GLU A 143 17.02 -2.77 -3.94
C GLU A 143 17.47 -2.07 -5.24
N GLU A 144 18.57 -2.52 -5.82
CA GLU A 144 19.21 -1.90 -6.99
C GLU A 144 19.33 -2.83 -8.20
N ALA A 145 19.60 -2.23 -9.36
CA ALA A 145 19.75 -2.90 -10.65
C ALA A 145 20.93 -3.91 -10.73
N LEU A 146 21.85 -3.92 -9.77
CA LEU A 146 22.93 -4.91 -9.71
C LEU A 146 22.38 -6.35 -9.65
N GLY A 147 21.22 -6.57 -9.02
CA GLY A 147 20.55 -7.88 -8.96
C GLY A 147 19.67 -8.20 -10.18
N MET A 148 19.70 -7.39 -11.25
CA MET A 148 18.83 -7.54 -12.42
C MET A 148 18.92 -8.93 -13.07
N GLY A 149 20.12 -9.48 -13.20
CA GLY A 149 20.30 -10.80 -13.83
C GLY A 149 19.54 -11.91 -13.10
N ALA A 150 19.55 -11.90 -11.76
CA ALA A 150 18.83 -12.87 -10.93
C ALA A 150 17.31 -12.66 -10.98
N ALA A 151 16.87 -11.39 -10.95
CA ALA A 151 15.46 -11.02 -11.08
C ALA A 151 14.88 -11.51 -12.42
N LEU A 152 15.54 -11.16 -13.53
CA LEU A 152 15.12 -11.56 -14.87
C LEU A 152 15.12 -13.09 -15.04
N SER A 153 16.11 -13.80 -14.49
CA SER A 153 16.17 -15.26 -14.55
C SER A 153 14.98 -15.91 -13.83
N THR A 154 14.61 -15.37 -12.67
CA THR A 154 13.46 -15.85 -11.89
C THR A 154 12.14 -15.57 -12.62
N MET A 155 11.96 -14.35 -13.12
CA MET A 155 10.78 -13.95 -13.90
C MET A 155 10.65 -14.78 -15.17
N ALA A 156 11.73 -14.96 -15.94
CA ALA A 156 11.72 -15.75 -17.17
C ALA A 156 11.34 -17.22 -16.93
N ARG A 157 11.89 -17.84 -15.88
CA ARG A 157 11.53 -19.22 -15.49
C ARG A 157 10.03 -19.34 -15.20
N PHE A 158 9.46 -18.36 -14.52
CA PHE A 158 8.04 -18.36 -14.21
C PHE A 158 7.17 -18.11 -15.46
N VAL A 159 7.59 -17.20 -16.34
CA VAL A 159 6.95 -17.01 -17.65
C VAL A 159 6.94 -18.32 -18.44
N SER A 160 8.06 -19.04 -18.52
CA SER A 160 8.11 -20.35 -19.19
C SER A 160 7.13 -21.38 -18.59
N ARG A 161 6.88 -21.36 -17.27
CA ARG A 161 5.84 -22.21 -16.64
C ARG A 161 4.44 -21.80 -17.06
N LEU A 162 4.16 -20.49 -17.08
CA LEU A 162 2.87 -19.95 -17.54
C LEU A 162 2.58 -20.31 -19.00
N THR A 163 3.57 -20.18 -19.88
CA THR A 163 3.42 -20.51 -21.30
C THR A 163 3.28 -22.01 -21.55
N ALA A 164 3.79 -22.84 -20.65
CA ALA A 164 3.61 -24.28 -20.67
C ALA A 164 2.30 -24.74 -20.01
N GLU A 165 1.43 -23.81 -19.60
CA GLU A 165 0.17 -24.07 -18.88
C GLU A 165 0.35 -24.97 -17.65
N ALA A 166 1.52 -24.86 -17.00
CA ALA A 166 1.82 -25.63 -15.82
C ALA A 166 0.94 -25.19 -14.63
N SER A 167 0.65 -26.14 -13.72
CA SER A 167 0.02 -25.80 -12.45
C SER A 167 0.94 -24.91 -11.63
N ILE A 168 0.45 -23.71 -11.29
CA ILE A 168 1.19 -22.72 -10.51
C ILE A 168 0.98 -22.98 -9.02
N GLY A 169 2.09 -23.16 -8.31
CA GLY A 169 2.11 -23.41 -6.87
C GLY A 169 1.85 -22.17 -6.00
N THR A 170 2.01 -22.37 -4.70
CA THR A 170 1.94 -21.33 -3.68
C THR A 170 3.11 -20.34 -3.77
N PRO A 171 3.02 -19.15 -3.14
CA PRO A 171 4.14 -18.22 -3.03
C PRO A 171 5.44 -18.87 -2.52
N ALA A 172 5.32 -19.80 -1.56
CA ALA A 172 6.47 -20.49 -0.97
C ALA A 172 7.13 -21.50 -1.92
N GLU A 173 6.37 -22.08 -2.86
CA GLU A 173 6.87 -23.05 -3.84
C GLU A 173 7.45 -22.35 -5.07
N GLU A 174 6.82 -21.27 -5.53
CA GLU A 174 7.17 -20.59 -6.78
C GLU A 174 8.07 -19.37 -6.57
N GLY A 175 8.03 -18.74 -5.39
CA GLY A 175 8.86 -17.60 -5.00
C GLY A 175 8.29 -16.21 -5.33
N TYR A 176 7.02 -16.10 -5.74
CA TYR A 176 6.36 -14.80 -5.92
C TYR A 176 5.89 -14.20 -4.59
N ILE A 177 5.74 -12.88 -4.54
CA ILE A 177 5.26 -12.12 -3.39
C ILE A 177 3.80 -12.50 -3.10
N PRO A 178 3.43 -12.86 -1.85
CA PRO A 178 2.08 -13.26 -1.50
C PRO A 178 1.09 -12.09 -1.61
N ARG A 179 -0.14 -12.40 -2.08
CA ARG A 179 -1.26 -11.44 -2.28
C ARG A 179 -2.34 -11.51 -1.20
N GLY A 180 -2.10 -12.29 -0.14
CA GLY A 180 -3.09 -12.48 0.94
C GLY A 180 -4.29 -13.35 0.58
N PHE A 181 -4.23 -14.13 -0.51
CA PHE A 181 -5.24 -15.15 -0.81
C PHE A 181 -5.24 -16.25 0.25
N ARG A 182 -6.41 -16.55 0.80
CA ARG A 182 -6.64 -17.71 1.67
C ARG A 182 -7.35 -18.78 0.85
N LEU A 183 -6.75 -19.95 0.78
CA LEU A 183 -7.29 -21.10 0.07
C LEU A 183 -7.56 -22.20 1.08
N ASP A 184 -8.72 -22.83 0.96
CA ASP A 184 -9.04 -24.00 1.78
C ASP A 184 -8.18 -25.18 1.33
N LYS A 185 -7.41 -25.73 2.27
CA LYS A 185 -6.56 -26.91 2.03
C LYS A 185 -6.81 -27.95 3.11
N VAL A 186 -7.18 -29.15 2.69
CA VAL A 186 -7.30 -30.30 3.59
C VAL A 186 -5.90 -30.71 4.05
N LYS A 187 -5.74 -30.91 5.36
CA LYS A 187 -4.50 -31.38 5.99
C LYS A 187 -4.75 -32.75 6.62
N SER A 188 -3.72 -33.59 6.61
CA SER A 188 -3.78 -34.93 7.20
C SER A 188 -3.92 -34.90 8.73
N ASP A 189 -3.21 -33.99 9.38
CA ASP A 189 -3.25 -33.81 10.83
C ASP A 189 -4.32 -32.79 11.23
N ASN A 190 -4.98 -32.98 12.38
CA ASN A 190 -5.92 -32.01 12.94
C ASN A 190 -5.22 -30.75 13.49
N GLY A 191 -5.98 -29.67 13.66
CA GLY A 191 -5.42 -28.36 14.07
C GLY A 191 -4.69 -28.39 15.41
N ALA A 192 -5.19 -29.16 16.39
CA ALA A 192 -4.58 -29.26 17.71
C ALA A 192 -3.20 -29.94 17.64
N ALA A 193 -3.08 -31.04 16.91
CA ALA A 193 -1.82 -31.76 16.74
C ALA A 193 -0.75 -30.88 16.07
N ARG A 194 -1.15 -30.11 15.04
CA ARG A 194 -0.24 -29.18 14.34
C ARG A 194 0.19 -28.03 15.24
N ALA A 195 -0.73 -27.43 15.99
CA ALA A 195 -0.44 -26.34 16.92
C ALA A 195 0.51 -26.79 18.05
N VAL A 196 0.28 -27.97 18.65
CA VAL A 196 1.16 -28.53 19.68
C VAL A 196 2.54 -28.82 19.10
N ARG A 197 2.64 -29.40 17.90
CA ARG A 197 3.93 -29.66 17.24
C ARG A 197 4.71 -28.37 17.03
N LEU A 198 4.07 -27.33 16.50
CA LEU A 198 4.67 -26.02 16.30
C LEU A 198 5.16 -25.42 17.63
N LEU A 199 4.37 -25.53 18.70
CA LEU A 199 4.77 -25.05 20.02
C LEU A 199 6.00 -25.80 20.56
N LEU A 200 6.02 -27.13 20.43
CA LEU A 200 7.16 -27.95 20.85
C LEU A 200 8.40 -27.68 20.01
N ASP A 201 8.25 -27.37 18.73
CA ASP A 201 9.37 -26.95 17.88
C ASP A 201 9.91 -25.59 18.33
N LYS A 202 9.03 -24.63 18.57
CA LYS A 202 9.37 -23.29 19.07
C LYS A 202 10.08 -23.33 20.43
N ILE A 203 9.52 -24.03 21.42
CA ILE A 203 10.12 -24.16 22.75
C ILE A 203 11.46 -24.91 22.68
N GLY A 204 11.58 -25.88 21.78
CA GLY A 204 12.81 -26.64 21.58
C GLY A 204 13.88 -25.97 20.71
N GLY A 205 13.65 -24.74 20.23
CA GLY A 205 14.59 -24.04 19.33
C GLY A 205 14.75 -24.69 17.95
N ARG A 206 13.80 -25.54 17.52
CA ARG A 206 13.79 -26.15 16.20
C ARG A 206 13.16 -25.20 15.18
N THR A 207 13.52 -25.35 13.91
CA THR A 207 12.90 -24.59 12.81
C THR A 207 11.42 -24.92 12.71
N PHE A 208 10.57 -23.90 12.67
CA PHE A 208 9.12 -24.06 12.46
C PHE A 208 8.61 -22.98 11.50
N VAL A 209 7.50 -23.27 10.82
CA VAL A 209 6.78 -22.31 9.98
C VAL A 209 5.37 -22.17 10.53
N SER A 210 4.94 -20.95 10.83
CA SER A 210 3.57 -20.69 11.25
C SER A 210 2.60 -20.83 10.08
N GLU A 211 1.50 -21.57 10.28
CA GLU A 211 0.40 -21.63 9.32
C GLU A 211 -0.34 -20.28 9.22
N ILE A 212 -0.21 -19.45 10.25
CA ILE A 212 -0.76 -18.10 10.31
C ILE A 212 0.44 -17.15 10.25
N PRO A 213 0.66 -16.41 9.14
CA PRO A 213 1.70 -15.41 9.10
C PRO A 213 1.43 -14.38 10.19
N VAL A 214 2.43 -14.13 11.04
CA VAL A 214 2.40 -13.02 11.97
C VAL A 214 2.83 -11.80 11.19
N GLU A 215 1.95 -10.81 11.04
CA GLU A 215 2.30 -9.54 10.41
C GLU A 215 3.38 -8.86 11.26
N ASN A 216 4.51 -8.53 10.63
CA ASN A 216 5.52 -7.68 11.26
C ASN A 216 4.96 -6.25 11.27
N ILE A 217 4.48 -5.81 12.43
CA ILE A 217 4.17 -4.41 12.65
C ILE A 217 5.51 -3.69 12.80
N GLU A 218 5.79 -2.74 11.90
CA GLU A 218 6.98 -1.90 12.00
C GLU A 218 7.01 -1.18 13.36
N ALA A 219 8.15 -1.23 14.02
CA ALA A 219 8.33 -0.52 15.29
C ALA A 219 8.41 0.98 15.02
N ILE A 220 7.34 1.73 15.33
CA ILE A 220 7.34 3.18 15.21
C ILE A 220 8.18 3.76 16.37
N PRO A 221 9.20 4.59 16.09
CA PRO A 221 9.98 5.25 17.14
C PRO A 221 9.07 6.08 18.06
N VAL A 222 9.26 5.95 19.36
CA VAL A 222 8.52 6.74 20.34
C VAL A 222 8.98 8.19 20.26
N SER A 223 8.03 9.12 20.18
CA SER A 223 8.32 10.56 20.20
C SER A 223 9.07 10.96 21.47
N PRO A 224 10.07 11.88 21.39
CA PRO A 224 10.74 12.39 22.57
C PRO A 224 9.76 13.00 23.60
N PRO A 225 10.05 12.90 24.90
CA PRO A 225 9.21 13.48 25.93
C PRO A 225 9.21 15.01 25.84
N ILE A 226 8.07 15.62 26.16
CA ILE A 226 7.96 17.08 26.30
C ILE A 226 8.66 17.49 27.59
N GLY A 227 9.62 18.42 27.51
CA GLY A 227 10.45 18.80 28.65
C GLY A 227 9.68 19.42 29.82
N ASP A 228 8.86 20.45 29.56
CA ASP A 228 8.08 21.15 30.59
C ASP A 228 6.64 21.37 30.11
N LEU A 229 5.73 20.47 30.52
CA LEU A 229 4.32 20.51 30.14
C LEU A 229 3.66 21.85 30.48
N ARG A 230 4.06 22.51 31.57
CA ARG A 230 3.50 23.80 32.02
C ARG A 230 3.76 24.95 31.06
N LYS A 231 4.65 24.75 30.08
CA LYS A 231 4.92 25.67 28.97
C LYS A 231 4.33 25.20 27.65
N ALA A 232 3.88 23.96 27.56
CA ALA A 232 3.48 23.31 26.33
C ALA A 232 2.08 23.74 25.86
N CYS A 233 1.93 23.96 24.55
CA CYS A 233 0.63 23.93 23.88
C CYS A 233 0.30 22.49 23.45
N LEU A 234 -0.80 21.91 23.92
CA LEU A 234 -1.22 20.55 23.57
C LEU A 234 -2.46 20.55 22.67
N ALA A 235 -2.58 19.58 21.76
CA ALA A 235 -3.76 19.39 20.92
C ALA A 235 -4.44 18.04 21.17
N LEU A 236 -5.68 17.91 20.70
CA LEU A 236 -6.45 16.67 20.72
C LEU A 236 -6.57 16.13 19.29
N ILE A 237 -6.31 14.83 19.15
CA ILE A 237 -6.56 14.07 17.92
C ILE A 237 -7.45 12.90 18.29
N THR A 238 -8.42 12.57 17.43
CA THR A 238 -9.30 11.42 17.67
C THR A 238 -9.50 10.59 16.42
N THR A 239 -9.50 9.26 16.58
CA THR A 239 -9.98 8.34 15.55
C THR A 239 -11.41 7.85 15.78
N SER A 240 -12.07 8.32 16.84
CA SER A 240 -13.36 7.82 17.30
C SER A 240 -14.52 8.12 16.35
N GLY A 241 -14.34 9.04 15.41
CA GLY A 241 -15.39 9.47 14.49
C GLY A 241 -16.37 10.49 15.08
N VAL A 242 -15.99 11.21 16.14
CA VAL A 242 -16.73 12.43 16.56
C VAL A 242 -16.61 13.49 15.46
N ILE A 243 -17.76 13.94 14.96
CA ILE A 243 -17.88 14.83 13.80
C ILE A 243 -18.98 15.87 14.01
N PRO A 244 -19.00 16.97 13.22
CA PRO A 244 -20.15 17.87 13.23
C PRO A 244 -21.43 17.16 12.77
N PRO A 245 -22.61 17.59 13.29
CA PRO A 245 -23.90 17.03 12.89
C PRO A 245 -24.11 17.10 11.37
N GLY A 246 -24.65 16.04 10.80
CA GLY A 246 -24.96 15.97 9.36
C GLY A 246 -23.76 15.65 8.46
N ASN A 247 -22.57 15.41 9.02
CA ASN A 247 -21.36 15.00 8.27
C ASN A 247 -21.03 15.93 7.08
N PRO A 248 -20.83 17.24 7.32
CA PRO A 248 -20.59 18.21 6.25
C PRO A 248 -19.31 17.91 5.44
N ASP A 249 -18.34 17.23 6.05
CA ASP A 249 -17.05 16.89 5.43
C ASP A 249 -17.10 15.63 4.54
N GLY A 250 -18.27 14.96 4.50
CA GLY A 250 -18.48 13.78 3.66
C GLY A 250 -17.64 12.58 4.09
N PHE A 251 -17.39 12.42 5.39
CA PHE A 251 -16.65 11.28 5.92
C PHE A 251 -17.36 9.96 5.68
N ARG A 252 -16.56 8.89 5.66
CA ARG A 252 -17.03 7.51 5.58
C ARG A 252 -16.84 6.83 6.93
N GLY A 253 -17.80 5.99 7.34
CA GLY A 253 -17.67 5.20 8.58
C GLY A 253 -16.62 4.09 8.50
N PHE A 254 -16.17 3.74 7.30
CA PHE A 254 -15.09 2.78 7.04
C PHE A 254 -14.19 3.32 5.92
N GLN A 255 -12.89 2.99 5.96
CA GLN A 255 -11.93 3.34 4.90
C GLN A 255 -12.00 4.85 4.55
N ASN A 256 -12.06 5.68 5.59
CA ASN A 256 -12.09 7.13 5.41
C ASN A 256 -10.72 7.62 4.91
N VAL A 257 -10.73 8.61 4.02
CA VAL A 257 -9.53 9.15 3.36
C VAL A 257 -9.32 10.64 3.63
N ARG A 258 -10.00 11.16 4.64
CA ARG A 258 -10.05 12.59 4.96
C ARG A 258 -9.83 12.79 6.46
N TRP A 259 -9.46 13.99 6.87
CA TRP A 259 -9.47 14.40 8.27
C TRP A 259 -10.11 15.78 8.39
N GLY A 260 -10.56 16.14 9.59
CA GLY A 260 -11.23 17.40 9.87
C GLY A 260 -10.60 18.12 11.05
N LYS A 261 -10.76 19.45 11.07
CA LYS A 261 -10.30 20.36 12.13
C LYS A 261 -11.51 21.13 12.66
N TYR A 262 -11.77 21.05 13.95
CA TYR A 262 -12.97 21.64 14.55
C TYR A 262 -12.62 22.48 15.76
N SER A 263 -13.19 23.69 15.84
CA SER A 263 -12.98 24.59 16.96
C SER A 263 -13.66 24.06 18.23
N ILE A 264 -12.95 24.17 19.34
CA ILE A 264 -13.38 23.92 20.72
C ILE A 264 -13.12 25.16 21.59
N GLU A 265 -12.98 26.32 20.95
CA GLU A 265 -12.83 27.61 21.64
C GLU A 265 -14.10 27.94 22.42
N GLY A 266 -13.93 28.31 23.69
CA GLY A 266 -15.05 28.62 24.60
C GLY A 266 -15.80 27.40 25.14
N LEU A 267 -15.50 26.18 24.68
CA LEU A 267 -16.13 24.95 25.18
C LEU A 267 -15.34 24.39 26.37
N ASN A 268 -16.05 24.03 27.44
CA ASN A 268 -15.50 23.33 28.59
C ASN A 268 -15.68 21.81 28.50
N SER A 269 -16.66 21.35 27.70
CA SER A 269 -17.00 19.95 27.49
C SER A 269 -17.50 19.76 26.07
N MET A 270 -17.36 18.56 25.51
CA MET A 270 -18.01 18.24 24.24
C MET A 270 -19.54 18.23 24.36
N LEU A 271 -20.10 18.22 25.57
CA LEU A 271 -21.54 18.37 25.81
C LEU A 271 -22.02 19.82 25.64
N ASP A 272 -21.11 20.80 25.57
CA ASP A 272 -21.46 22.21 25.41
C ASP A 272 -21.85 22.58 23.96
N ALA A 273 -21.72 21.62 23.03
CA ALA A 273 -22.08 21.78 21.62
C ALA A 273 -22.70 20.48 21.06
N ASN A 274 -23.30 20.58 19.88
CA ASN A 274 -23.86 19.42 19.20
C ASN A 274 -22.79 18.73 18.36
N TRP A 275 -22.63 17.42 18.59
CA TRP A 275 -21.75 16.54 17.83
C TRP A 275 -22.51 15.29 17.43
N ASP A 276 -22.07 14.64 16.36
CA ASP A 276 -22.49 13.30 16.00
C ASP A 276 -21.27 12.37 15.99
N VAL A 277 -21.52 11.06 15.85
CA VAL A 277 -20.47 10.04 15.80
C VAL A 277 -20.71 9.12 14.61
N LEU A 278 -19.74 9.09 13.70
CA LEU A 278 -19.70 8.24 12.52
C LEU A 278 -18.49 7.31 12.61
N HIS A 279 -18.72 6.07 13.04
CA HIS A 279 -17.67 5.07 13.12
C HIS A 279 -18.21 3.67 12.85
N GLY A 280 -17.58 2.94 11.92
CA GLY A 280 -18.00 1.59 11.55
C GLY A 280 -17.43 0.48 12.43
N GLY A 281 -16.48 0.81 13.31
CA GLY A 281 -15.78 -0.17 14.16
C GLY A 281 -16.46 -0.52 15.47
N TYR A 282 -17.45 0.26 15.93
CA TYR A 282 -18.11 0.06 17.23
C TYR A 282 -19.53 0.66 17.25
N ASN A 283 -20.34 0.33 18.26
CA ASN A 283 -21.66 0.94 18.46
C ASN A 283 -21.51 2.39 19.00
N THR A 284 -21.94 3.36 18.20
CA THR A 284 -21.77 4.79 18.47
C THR A 284 -22.73 5.37 19.52
N ASP A 285 -23.79 4.66 19.94
CA ASP A 285 -24.84 5.20 20.81
C ASP A 285 -24.31 5.79 22.13
N ALA A 286 -23.35 5.12 22.77
CA ALA A 286 -22.78 5.59 24.03
C ALA A 286 -21.99 6.89 23.83
N MET A 287 -21.27 7.01 22.72
CA MET A 287 -20.44 8.17 22.43
C MET A 287 -21.25 9.35 21.88
N LYS A 288 -22.37 9.08 21.18
CA LYS A 288 -23.33 10.13 20.83
C LYS A 288 -23.95 10.79 22.06
N LYS A 289 -24.16 10.02 23.14
CA LYS A 289 -24.65 10.56 24.42
C LYS A 289 -23.58 11.34 25.18
N ASN A 290 -22.31 10.96 25.05
CA ASN A 290 -21.19 11.67 25.65
C ASN A 290 -19.95 11.64 24.73
N PRO A 291 -19.75 12.67 23.87
CA PRO A 291 -18.64 12.69 22.94
C PRO A 291 -17.28 12.87 23.64
N ASN A 292 -17.24 13.20 24.95
CA ASN A 292 -15.99 13.27 25.69
C ASN A 292 -15.23 11.93 25.73
N TYR A 293 -15.91 10.80 25.54
CA TYR A 293 -15.24 9.51 25.39
C TYR A 293 -14.35 9.44 24.15
N GLY A 294 -14.67 10.20 23.10
CA GLY A 294 -13.89 10.29 21.87
C GLY A 294 -12.96 11.51 21.84
N VAL A 295 -13.35 12.61 22.47
CA VAL A 295 -12.59 13.86 22.55
C VAL A 295 -12.65 14.36 24.00
N PRO A 296 -11.69 13.99 24.86
CA PRO A 296 -11.76 14.19 26.32
C PRO A 296 -11.50 15.66 26.71
N LEU A 297 -12.37 16.55 26.23
CA LEU A 297 -12.24 17.99 26.37
C LEU A 297 -12.45 18.42 27.82
N ASP A 298 -13.42 17.83 28.50
CA ASP A 298 -13.75 18.09 29.90
C ASP A 298 -12.54 17.96 30.83
N ILE A 299 -11.87 16.80 30.80
CA ILE A 299 -10.71 16.54 31.64
C ILE A 299 -9.49 17.36 31.20
N CYS A 300 -9.32 17.60 29.89
CA CYS A 300 -8.24 18.46 29.42
C CYS A 300 -8.42 19.91 29.88
N ARG A 301 -9.65 20.43 29.92
CA ARG A 301 -9.96 21.77 30.46
C ARG A 301 -9.74 21.84 31.96
N GLU A 302 -10.03 20.78 32.70
CA GLU A 302 -9.68 20.66 34.12
C GLU A 302 -8.16 20.74 34.33
N MET A 303 -7.40 19.90 33.63
CA MET A 303 -5.94 19.87 33.69
C MET A 303 -5.28 21.20 33.26
N GLU A 304 -5.86 21.89 32.28
CA GLU A 304 -5.43 23.23 31.86
C GLU A 304 -5.61 24.24 33.00
N ARG A 305 -6.76 24.24 33.69
CA ARG A 305 -7.03 25.13 34.84
C ARG A 305 -6.14 24.82 36.04
N GLU A 306 -5.81 23.56 36.26
CA GLU A 306 -4.87 23.11 37.30
C GLU A 306 -3.41 23.44 36.96
N GLY A 307 -3.13 23.90 35.74
CA GLY A 307 -1.78 24.25 35.30
C GLY A 307 -0.89 23.04 35.03
N VAL A 308 -1.48 21.87 34.72
CA VAL A 308 -0.73 20.68 34.28
C VAL A 308 0.01 20.97 32.98
N PHE A 309 -0.62 21.74 32.09
CA PHE A 309 0.00 22.27 30.88
C PHE A 309 -0.41 23.73 30.62
N ARG A 310 0.32 24.45 29.75
CA ARG A 310 0.09 25.89 29.53
C ARG A 310 -1.26 26.17 28.89
N LYS A 311 -1.54 25.48 27.79
CA LYS A 311 -2.69 25.76 26.93
C LYS A 311 -3.11 24.55 26.12
N LEU A 312 -4.42 24.33 26.01
CA LEU A 312 -5.01 23.43 25.04
C LEU A 312 -5.28 24.21 23.75
N TYR A 313 -4.82 23.69 22.63
CA TYR A 313 -5.05 24.25 21.31
C TYR A 313 -6.55 24.38 21.05
N SER A 314 -6.95 25.46 20.37
CA SER A 314 -8.37 25.80 20.21
C SER A 314 -9.13 24.90 19.25
N HIS A 315 -8.47 23.90 18.66
CA HIS A 315 -9.10 22.95 17.75
C HIS A 315 -8.69 21.53 18.10
N PHE A 316 -9.56 20.56 17.79
CA PHE A 316 -9.19 19.16 17.70
C PHE A 316 -9.19 18.68 16.25
N TYR A 317 -8.48 17.58 16.01
CA TYR A 317 -8.36 16.93 14.72
C TYR A 317 -9.05 15.56 14.78
N GLY A 318 -9.79 15.21 13.74
CA GLY A 318 -10.59 13.99 13.74
C GLY A 318 -10.61 13.27 12.40
N THR A 319 -10.60 11.94 12.44
CA THR A 319 -10.92 11.10 11.29
C THR A 319 -11.54 9.77 11.76
N PRO A 320 -12.63 9.27 11.15
CA PRO A 320 -13.09 7.91 11.45
C PRO A 320 -12.03 6.86 11.06
N GLY A 321 -11.41 6.21 12.05
CA GLY A 321 -10.25 5.33 11.83
C GLY A 321 -10.57 3.90 11.36
N ALA A 322 -11.85 3.51 11.32
CA ALA A 322 -12.23 2.12 11.06
C ALA A 322 -11.77 1.62 9.68
N ARG A 323 -10.93 0.57 9.69
CA ARG A 323 -10.41 -0.11 8.49
C ARG A 323 -9.72 0.84 7.50
N GLY A 324 -9.04 1.88 7.99
CA GLY A 324 -8.22 2.74 7.14
C GLY A 324 -7.09 1.99 6.45
N LEU A 325 -6.75 2.39 5.21
CA LEU A 325 -5.52 1.95 4.56
C LEU A 325 -4.32 2.56 5.30
N LEU A 326 -3.28 1.77 5.60
CA LEU A 326 -2.13 2.23 6.38
C LEU A 326 -1.44 3.44 5.73
N SER A 327 -1.21 3.37 4.42
CA SER A 327 -0.65 4.45 3.60
C SER A 327 -1.46 5.75 3.71
N VAL A 328 -2.79 5.65 3.65
CA VAL A 328 -3.68 6.80 3.83
C VAL A 328 -3.61 7.32 5.27
N MET A 329 -3.66 6.46 6.28
CA MET A 329 -3.58 6.88 7.68
C MET A 329 -2.25 7.56 8.01
N HIS A 330 -1.14 7.10 7.40
CA HIS A 330 0.16 7.78 7.46
C HIS A 330 0.09 9.18 6.86
N GLN A 331 -0.53 9.33 5.68
CA GLN A 331 -0.72 10.64 5.05
C GLN A 331 -1.54 11.59 5.94
N LEU A 332 -2.71 11.16 6.42
CA LEU A 332 -3.56 12.00 7.28
C LEU A 332 -2.82 12.38 8.58
N GLY A 333 -2.07 11.44 9.17
CA GLY A 333 -1.24 11.69 10.35
C GLY A 333 -0.17 12.75 10.11
N ASN A 334 0.54 12.66 8.98
CA ASN A 334 1.56 13.64 8.58
C ASN A 334 0.96 15.03 8.35
N ASP A 335 -0.20 15.12 7.69
CA ASP A 335 -0.88 16.39 7.44
C ASP A 335 -1.31 17.05 8.75
N MET A 336 -1.94 16.29 9.66
CA MET A 336 -2.33 16.79 10.99
C MET A 336 -1.11 17.22 11.80
N ALA A 337 -0.03 16.44 11.79
CA ALA A 337 1.22 16.77 12.49
C ALA A 337 1.88 18.05 11.97
N PHE A 338 1.93 18.21 10.64
CA PHE A 338 2.47 19.41 10.01
C PHE A 338 1.67 20.65 10.37
N GLU A 339 0.34 20.56 10.35
CA GLU A 339 -0.54 21.68 10.67
C GLU A 339 -0.39 22.08 12.15
N MET A 340 -0.45 21.11 13.07
CA MET A 340 -0.25 21.34 14.51
C MET A 340 1.11 22.01 14.79
N LYS A 341 2.19 21.47 14.22
CA LYS A 341 3.55 21.99 14.43
C LYS A 341 3.69 23.43 13.91
N SER A 342 3.11 23.71 12.74
CA SER A 342 3.06 25.05 12.13
C SER A 342 2.30 26.06 13.01
N ASN A 343 1.40 25.60 13.87
CA ASN A 343 0.62 26.41 14.80
C ASN A 343 1.18 26.44 16.24
N GLY A 344 2.42 25.96 16.45
CA GLY A 344 3.09 26.01 17.75
C GLY A 344 2.56 25.00 18.78
N VAL A 345 1.91 23.93 18.32
CA VAL A 345 1.57 22.77 19.17
C VAL A 345 2.83 21.96 19.42
N GLU A 346 3.09 21.65 20.70
CA GLU A 346 4.29 20.95 21.16
C GLU A 346 4.03 19.46 21.47
N GLY A 347 2.75 19.08 21.57
CA GLY A 347 2.33 17.69 21.76
C GLY A 347 0.86 17.47 21.46
N ALA A 348 0.47 16.23 21.25
CA ALA A 348 -0.92 15.87 21.03
C ALA A 348 -1.30 14.60 21.79
N LEU A 349 -2.53 14.58 22.29
CA LEU A 349 -3.18 13.37 22.79
C LEU A 349 -4.00 12.75 21.67
N LEU A 350 -3.59 11.57 21.20
CA LEU A 350 -4.35 10.76 20.26
C LEU A 350 -5.25 9.80 21.01
N VAL A 351 -6.56 9.93 20.83
CA VAL A 351 -7.57 9.01 21.36
C VAL A 351 -7.96 8.02 20.27
N SER A 352 -7.64 6.75 20.48
CA SER A 352 -7.96 5.63 19.58
C SER A 352 -9.09 4.76 20.12
N THR A 353 -9.95 4.25 19.25
CA THR A 353 -11.11 3.39 19.58
C THR A 353 -11.16 2.09 18.82
#